data_AF-A0A0L0BRP8-F1
#
_entry.id   AF-A0A0L0BRP8-F1
#
_cell.length_a   1.000
_cell.length_b   1.000
_cell.length_c   1.000
_cell.angle_alpha   90.00
_cell.angle_beta   90.00
_cell.angle_gamma   90.00
#
_symmetry.space_group_name_H-M   'P 1'
#
loop_
_entity.id
_entity.type
_entity.pdbx_description
1 polymer ?
#
loop_
_entity_poly.entity_id
_entity_poly.type
_entity_poly.pdbx_seq_one_letter_code
_entity_poly.pdbx_strand_id
1 'polypeptide(L)'
;MAWHKFITLAIIALILPTFMAAEEGAEENFAVELTVENFDEAIAKNNHFVKFFAPWCGHCKRLHPLWEQLAEMMNVKDEPQVIIAKVDCTQQQELCAKHEITGYPTLRFFKLGESESVKFKGTRDMPAITEFINEQLNGDNEIPHGEGSEASAPVVAKGKLVELTEENFAKHVSSGNHFVKFYAPWCSHCQRLAPTWEQLAKTLQNEEAVSIAKIDCTVYRPICQDFEVKGYPTLLWIEDGKKIEKYSGSRGHDELQAYVKKMLGSDGNQEAAATEKPASGENDKLQVLQLTGDNFEKSVAEGVTFVKFYAPWCGHCQKLSPVWDQLAEKMHSGEKPVKIAKVDCTSAENKKLCVDQQVEGYPTLFAYKNGERQSEYDDSRSLPELVSYISKFVGHDEL
;
A
#
# COMPACT_ATOMS: atom_id res chain seq x y z
N MET A 1 -78.71 33.57 -35.68
CA MET A 1 -78.12 34.86 -35.23
C MET A 1 -78.56 35.12 -33.80
N ALA A 2 -77.68 34.92 -32.83
CA ALA A 2 -77.77 35.45 -31.47
C ALA A 2 -76.40 35.30 -30.79
N TRP A 3 -76.11 36.21 -29.88
CA TRP A 3 -74.80 36.67 -29.45
C TRP A 3 -74.33 35.99 -28.13
N HIS A 4 -73.01 36.04 -27.91
CA HIS A 4 -72.27 36.03 -26.63
C HIS A 4 -72.04 34.72 -25.86
N LYS A 5 -70.77 34.45 -25.54
CA LYS A 5 -70.16 34.72 -24.21
C LYS A 5 -68.65 34.47 -24.21
N PHE A 6 -67.92 35.37 -23.56
CA PHE A 6 -66.48 35.30 -23.23
C PHE A 6 -66.20 34.17 -22.25
N ILE A 7 -65.10 33.42 -22.43
CA ILE A 7 -64.40 32.71 -21.36
C ILE A 7 -62.89 32.88 -21.56
N THR A 8 -62.27 33.48 -20.55
CA THR A 8 -60.85 33.71 -20.33
C THR A 8 -60.12 32.37 -20.18
N LEU A 9 -59.07 32.11 -20.97
CA LEU A 9 -58.15 30.97 -20.74
C LEU A 9 -57.03 31.39 -19.79
N ALA A 10 -56.96 30.74 -18.63
CA ALA A 10 -55.81 30.77 -17.75
C ALA A 10 -54.83 29.65 -18.16
N ILE A 11 -53.59 30.01 -18.50
CA ILE A 11 -52.51 29.06 -18.79
C ILE A 11 -51.78 28.77 -17.47
N ILE A 12 -51.96 27.57 -16.93
CA ILE A 12 -51.17 27.06 -15.80
C ILE A 12 -50.02 26.25 -16.39
N ALA A 13 -48.80 26.77 -16.29
CA ALA A 13 -47.58 26.05 -16.63
C ALA A 13 -47.17 25.16 -15.44
N LEU A 14 -47.29 23.84 -15.61
CA LEU A 14 -46.80 22.83 -14.67
C LEU A 14 -45.31 22.60 -14.92
N ILE A 15 -44.47 23.09 -14.00
CA ILE A 15 -43.04 22.78 -13.97
C ILE A 15 -42.86 21.49 -13.15
N LEU A 16 -42.46 20.40 -13.81
CA LEU A 16 -42.07 19.16 -13.14
C LEU A 16 -40.62 19.27 -12.65
N PRO A 17 -40.31 18.91 -11.39
CA PRO A 17 -38.94 18.87 -10.92
C PRO A 17 -38.24 17.65 -11.51
N THR A 18 -37.17 17.88 -12.28
CA THR A 18 -36.23 16.83 -12.71
C THR A 18 -35.46 16.34 -11.49
N PHE A 19 -35.78 15.13 -11.02
CA PHE A 19 -34.94 14.39 -10.08
C PHE A 19 -33.61 14.06 -10.78
N MET A 20 -32.50 14.64 -10.32
CA MET A 20 -31.18 14.13 -10.67
C MET A 20 -30.95 12.87 -9.85
N ALA A 21 -30.86 11.72 -10.52
CA ALA A 21 -30.31 10.52 -9.91
C ALA A 21 -28.83 10.76 -9.62
N ALA A 22 -28.42 10.55 -8.37
CA ALA A 22 -27.02 10.43 -8.02
C ALA A 22 -26.47 9.15 -8.70
N GLU A 23 -25.39 9.28 -9.46
CA GLU A 23 -24.63 8.13 -9.94
C GLU A 23 -23.98 7.45 -8.72
N GLU A 24 -24.49 6.28 -8.34
CA GLU A 24 -23.77 5.36 -7.46
C GLU A 24 -22.50 4.92 -8.18
N GLY A 25 -21.34 5.11 -7.53
CA GLY A 25 -20.04 4.78 -8.10
C GLY A 25 -19.98 3.32 -8.55
N ALA A 26 -19.52 3.08 -9.77
CA ALA A 26 -19.39 1.74 -10.33
C ALA A 26 -18.43 0.88 -9.49
N GLU A 27 -18.89 -0.28 -9.01
CA GLU A 27 -18.01 -1.32 -8.45
C GLU A 27 -17.05 -1.79 -9.55
N GLU A 28 -15.75 -1.51 -9.39
CA GLU A 28 -14.73 -2.08 -10.27
C GLU A 28 -14.64 -3.60 -10.05
N ASN A 29 -14.89 -4.36 -11.11
CA ASN A 29 -14.88 -5.81 -11.10
C ASN A 29 -13.63 -6.33 -11.84
N PHE A 30 -12.66 -6.85 -11.10
CA PHE A 30 -11.39 -7.37 -11.61
C PHE A 30 -11.44 -8.87 -11.92
N ALA A 31 -12.30 -9.62 -11.23
CA ALA A 31 -12.48 -11.05 -11.46
C ALA A 31 -13.23 -11.31 -12.77
N VAL A 32 -12.66 -12.19 -13.62
CA VAL A 32 -13.26 -12.56 -14.90
C VAL A 32 -14.58 -13.28 -14.69
N GLU A 33 -15.63 -12.84 -15.38
CA GLU A 33 -16.92 -13.52 -15.36
C GLU A 33 -16.94 -14.68 -16.36
N LEU A 34 -17.27 -15.87 -15.86
CA LEU A 34 -17.43 -17.05 -16.70
C LEU A 34 -18.90 -17.47 -16.77
N THR A 35 -19.31 -17.86 -17.98
CA THR A 35 -20.65 -18.28 -18.34
C THR A 35 -20.60 -19.62 -19.06
N VAL A 36 -21.75 -20.25 -19.29
CA VAL A 36 -21.82 -21.52 -20.03
C VAL A 36 -21.18 -21.43 -21.42
N GLU A 37 -21.18 -20.25 -22.05
CA GLU A 37 -20.63 -20.03 -23.39
C GLU A 37 -19.10 -19.96 -23.43
N ASN A 38 -18.45 -19.45 -22.37
CA ASN A 38 -17.00 -19.19 -22.38
C ASN A 38 -16.20 -20.10 -21.45
N PHE A 39 -16.86 -20.82 -20.53
CA PHE A 39 -16.18 -21.55 -19.46
C PHE A 39 -15.23 -22.62 -19.98
N ASP A 40 -15.72 -23.50 -20.87
CA ASP A 40 -14.94 -24.63 -21.38
C ASP A 40 -13.73 -24.14 -22.20
N GLU A 41 -13.87 -23.05 -22.97
CA GLU A 41 -12.76 -22.44 -23.71
C GLU A 41 -11.74 -21.78 -22.77
N ALA A 42 -12.21 -21.10 -21.72
CA ALA A 42 -11.35 -20.42 -20.76
C ALA A 42 -10.44 -21.43 -20.04
N ILE A 43 -11.01 -22.48 -19.45
CA ILE A 43 -10.24 -23.49 -18.70
C ILE A 43 -9.31 -24.33 -19.59
N ALA A 44 -9.59 -24.41 -20.89
CA ALA A 44 -8.72 -25.08 -21.85
C ALA A 44 -7.46 -24.27 -22.23
N LYS A 45 -7.44 -22.96 -21.94
CA LYS A 45 -6.34 -22.06 -22.31
C LYS A 45 -5.41 -21.70 -21.16
N ASN A 46 -5.95 -21.56 -19.94
CA ASN A 46 -5.17 -21.15 -18.77
C ASN A 46 -5.65 -21.87 -17.50
N ASN A 47 -4.81 -21.88 -16.46
CA ASN A 47 -5.27 -22.25 -15.12
C ASN A 47 -6.31 -21.23 -14.64
N HIS A 48 -7.39 -21.69 -14.02
CA HIS A 48 -8.43 -20.83 -13.46
C HIS A 48 -8.71 -21.17 -12.00
N PHE A 49 -8.80 -20.16 -11.14
CA PHE A 49 -9.38 -20.31 -9.82
C PHE A 49 -10.73 -19.62 -9.78
N VAL A 50 -11.79 -20.41 -9.66
CA VAL A 50 -13.17 -19.97 -9.91
C VAL A 50 -13.98 -19.93 -8.61
N LYS A 51 -14.60 -18.78 -8.32
CA LYS A 51 -15.61 -18.61 -7.28
C LYS A 51 -17.00 -18.81 -7.85
N PHE A 52 -17.65 -19.91 -7.49
CA PHE A 52 -19.07 -20.14 -7.73
C PHE A 52 -19.89 -19.50 -6.61
N PHE A 53 -20.77 -18.56 -6.95
CA PHE A 53 -21.48 -17.73 -5.98
C PHE A 53 -22.95 -17.50 -6.33
N ALA A 54 -23.67 -16.89 -5.38
CA ALA A 54 -24.98 -16.31 -5.61
C ALA A 54 -25.02 -14.88 -5.03
N PRO A 55 -25.61 -13.87 -5.70
CA PRO A 55 -25.57 -12.47 -5.27
C PRO A 55 -26.20 -12.23 -3.89
N TRP A 56 -27.20 -13.03 -3.52
CA TRP A 56 -27.89 -12.93 -2.23
C TRP A 56 -27.13 -13.61 -1.06
N CYS A 57 -26.04 -14.33 -1.33
CA CYS A 57 -25.31 -15.06 -0.30
C CYS A 57 -24.38 -14.16 0.53
N GLY A 58 -24.64 -14.05 1.84
CA GLY A 58 -23.83 -13.24 2.75
C GLY A 58 -22.35 -13.64 2.84
N HIS A 59 -22.02 -14.94 2.73
CA HIS A 59 -20.63 -15.41 2.67
C HIS A 59 -19.93 -14.98 1.38
N CYS A 60 -20.65 -14.95 0.25
CA CYS A 60 -20.13 -14.48 -1.03
C CYS A 60 -19.83 -12.98 -0.98
N LYS A 61 -20.74 -12.19 -0.39
CA LYS A 61 -20.55 -10.75 -0.19
C LYS A 61 -19.32 -10.44 0.66
N ARG A 62 -19.10 -11.16 1.77
CA ARG A 62 -17.91 -10.98 2.61
C ARG A 62 -16.60 -11.35 1.91
N LEU A 63 -16.62 -12.37 1.05
CA LEU A 63 -15.44 -12.79 0.28
C LEU A 63 -15.15 -11.86 -0.91
N HIS A 64 -16.13 -11.08 -1.38
CA HIS A 64 -16.02 -10.33 -2.62
C HIS A 64 -14.84 -9.34 -2.64
N PRO A 65 -14.61 -8.48 -1.62
CA PRO A 65 -13.48 -7.56 -1.65
C PRO A 65 -12.12 -8.27 -1.76
N LEU A 66 -11.96 -9.36 -1.02
CA LEU A 66 -10.74 -10.18 -1.07
C LEU A 66 -10.57 -10.86 -2.43
N TRP A 67 -11.67 -11.31 -3.04
CA TRP A 67 -11.65 -11.96 -4.35
C TRP A 67 -11.30 -10.99 -5.49
N GLU A 68 -11.84 -9.77 -5.44
CA GLU A 68 -11.51 -8.72 -6.41
C GLU A 68 -10.07 -8.24 -6.23
N GLN A 69 -9.60 -8.08 -4.99
CA GLN A 69 -8.19 -7.79 -4.71
C GLN A 69 -7.26 -8.91 -5.23
N LEU A 70 -7.63 -10.17 -5.04
CA LEU A 70 -6.88 -11.30 -5.58
C LEU A 70 -6.85 -11.26 -7.12
N ALA A 71 -7.98 -10.95 -7.75
CA ALA A 71 -8.07 -10.82 -9.19
C ALA A 71 -7.24 -9.66 -9.74
N GLU A 72 -7.28 -8.49 -9.09
CA GLU A 72 -6.43 -7.34 -9.44
C GLU A 72 -4.94 -7.71 -9.41
N MET A 73 -4.52 -8.48 -8.41
CA MET A 73 -3.12 -8.90 -8.26
C MET A 73 -2.70 -9.98 -9.26
N MET A 74 -3.60 -10.87 -9.69
CA MET A 74 -3.25 -12.10 -10.42
C MET A 74 -3.67 -12.10 -11.89
N ASN A 75 -4.69 -11.33 -12.28
CA ASN A 75 -5.15 -11.19 -13.68
C ASN A 75 -4.28 -10.17 -14.44
N VAL A 76 -2.96 -10.31 -14.33
CA VAL A 76 -1.98 -9.46 -15.03
C VAL A 76 -2.08 -9.64 -16.55
N LYS A 77 -1.89 -8.57 -17.31
CA LYS A 77 -2.21 -8.51 -18.76
C LYS A 77 -1.32 -9.39 -19.64
N ASP A 78 -0.09 -9.69 -19.21
CA ASP A 78 0.96 -10.27 -20.06
C ASP A 78 1.32 -11.72 -19.67
N GLU A 79 0.34 -12.64 -19.69
CA GLU A 79 0.42 -14.07 -19.32
C GLU A 79 0.20 -14.37 -17.82
N PRO A 80 -1.06 -14.38 -17.35
CA PRO A 80 -1.39 -14.77 -15.99
C PRO A 80 -1.15 -16.27 -15.77
N GLN A 81 -0.38 -16.64 -14.74
CA GLN A 81 -0.18 -18.05 -14.36
C GLN A 81 -1.47 -18.73 -13.92
N VAL A 82 -2.41 -17.95 -13.40
CA VAL A 82 -3.77 -18.34 -13.04
C VAL A 82 -4.69 -17.15 -13.24
N ILE A 83 -5.88 -17.40 -13.76
CA ILE A 83 -6.95 -16.42 -13.92
C ILE A 83 -7.94 -16.58 -12.76
N ILE A 84 -8.15 -15.50 -12.02
CA ILE A 84 -9.13 -15.42 -10.94
C ILE A 84 -10.48 -15.05 -11.56
N ALA A 85 -11.44 -15.95 -11.42
CA ALA A 85 -12.72 -15.89 -12.10
C ALA A 85 -13.90 -16.11 -11.15
N LYS A 86 -15.11 -15.79 -11.62
CA LYS A 86 -16.36 -15.97 -10.89
C LYS A 86 -17.48 -16.45 -11.80
N VAL A 87 -18.39 -17.23 -11.23
CA VAL A 87 -19.61 -17.74 -11.89
C VAL A 87 -20.80 -17.47 -10.98
N ASP A 88 -21.76 -16.70 -11.47
CA ASP A 88 -23.05 -16.51 -10.79
C ASP A 88 -23.97 -17.70 -11.08
N CYS A 89 -24.11 -18.59 -10.09
CA CYS A 89 -24.95 -19.79 -10.22
C CYS A 89 -26.45 -19.50 -10.25
N THR A 90 -26.89 -18.28 -9.96
CA THR A 90 -28.30 -17.91 -10.14
C THR A 90 -28.64 -17.70 -11.61
N GLN A 91 -27.64 -17.36 -12.43
CA GLN A 91 -27.76 -17.17 -13.87
C GLN A 91 -27.24 -18.39 -14.65
N GLN A 92 -26.17 -19.02 -14.17
CA GLN A 92 -25.45 -20.11 -14.84
C GLN A 92 -25.78 -21.47 -14.22
N GLN A 93 -27.07 -21.81 -14.13
CA GLN A 93 -27.56 -22.98 -13.38
C GLN A 93 -27.03 -24.31 -13.94
N GLU A 94 -27.02 -24.47 -15.27
CA GLU A 94 -26.53 -25.69 -15.93
C GLU A 94 -25.04 -25.90 -15.68
N LEU A 95 -24.23 -24.84 -15.78
CA LEU A 95 -22.80 -24.88 -15.50
C LEU A 95 -22.54 -25.25 -14.03
N CYS A 96 -23.26 -24.66 -13.09
CA CYS A 96 -23.11 -24.98 -11.67
C CYS A 96 -23.60 -26.39 -11.32
N ALA A 97 -24.62 -26.90 -12.00
CA ALA A 97 -25.06 -28.29 -11.89
C ALA A 97 -24.01 -29.26 -12.44
N LYS A 98 -23.43 -28.98 -13.62
CA LYS A 98 -22.35 -29.76 -14.26
C LYS A 98 -21.14 -29.94 -13.34
N HIS A 99 -20.80 -28.91 -12.55
CA HIS A 99 -19.70 -28.95 -11.58
C HIS A 99 -20.13 -29.29 -10.14
N GLU A 100 -21.34 -29.80 -9.96
CA GLU A 100 -21.87 -30.28 -8.67
C GLU A 100 -21.80 -29.23 -7.55
N ILE A 101 -22.11 -27.98 -7.86
CA ILE A 101 -22.08 -26.88 -6.90
C ILE A 101 -23.35 -26.91 -6.05
N THR A 102 -23.22 -27.38 -4.81
CA THR A 102 -24.33 -27.55 -3.85
C THR A 102 -24.42 -26.45 -2.78
N GLY A 103 -23.47 -25.51 -2.76
CA GLY A 103 -23.47 -24.41 -1.79
C GLY A 103 -22.51 -23.29 -2.14
N TYR A 104 -22.72 -22.11 -1.52
CA TYR A 104 -22.02 -20.88 -1.88
C TYR A 104 -21.31 -20.21 -0.68
N PRO A 105 -20.11 -19.61 -0.89
CA PRO A 105 -19.29 -19.75 -2.08
C PRO A 105 -18.60 -21.13 -2.11
N THR A 106 -18.52 -21.73 -3.30
CA THR A 106 -17.64 -22.87 -3.59
C THR A 106 -16.50 -22.40 -4.48
N LEU A 107 -15.26 -22.68 -4.09
CA LEU A 107 -14.06 -22.29 -4.84
C LEU A 107 -13.41 -23.55 -5.42
N ARG A 108 -13.13 -23.55 -6.72
CA ARG A 108 -12.52 -24.68 -7.43
C ARG A 108 -11.38 -24.18 -8.32
N PHE A 109 -10.27 -24.93 -8.34
CA PHE A 109 -9.15 -24.72 -9.23
C PHE A 109 -9.25 -25.65 -10.43
N PHE A 110 -9.15 -25.10 -11.63
CA PHE A 110 -9.15 -25.80 -12.90
C PHE A 110 -7.74 -25.66 -13.47
N LYS A 111 -7.00 -26.76 -13.44
CA LYS A 111 -5.61 -26.79 -13.90
C LYS A 111 -5.56 -27.10 -15.39
N LEU A 112 -4.73 -26.35 -16.12
CA LEU A 112 -4.56 -26.48 -17.56
C LEU A 112 -4.12 -27.90 -17.91
N GLY A 113 -4.88 -28.55 -18.79
CA GLY A 113 -4.62 -29.92 -19.21
C GLY A 113 -5.18 -31.01 -18.30
N GLU A 114 -5.80 -30.66 -17.17
CA GLU A 114 -6.47 -31.60 -16.28
C GLU A 114 -7.99 -31.56 -16.47
N SER A 115 -8.64 -32.73 -16.45
CA SER A 115 -10.09 -32.85 -16.63
C SER A 115 -10.89 -32.57 -15.37
N GLU A 116 -10.26 -32.75 -14.21
CA GLU A 116 -10.88 -32.61 -12.90
C GLU A 116 -10.43 -31.32 -12.21
N SER A 117 -11.35 -30.67 -11.51
CA SER A 117 -11.05 -29.48 -10.73
C SER A 117 -10.82 -29.83 -9.26
N VAL A 118 -9.92 -29.12 -8.58
CA VAL A 118 -9.68 -29.31 -7.15
C VAL A 118 -10.49 -28.31 -6.33
N LYS A 119 -11.29 -28.81 -5.39
CA LYS A 119 -12.08 -27.96 -4.48
C LYS A 119 -11.20 -27.42 -3.35
N PHE A 120 -11.21 -26.10 -3.18
CA PHE A 120 -10.57 -25.46 -2.03
C PHE A 120 -11.35 -25.73 -0.74
N LYS A 121 -10.64 -26.16 0.31
CA LYS A 121 -11.21 -26.49 1.63
C LYS A 121 -10.61 -25.66 2.77
N GLY A 122 -9.69 -24.75 2.47
CA GLY A 122 -9.02 -23.90 3.45
C GLY A 122 -9.87 -22.74 3.96
N THR A 123 -9.26 -21.92 4.82
CA THR A 123 -9.86 -20.67 5.31
C THR A 123 -9.99 -19.66 4.16
N ARG A 124 -11.03 -18.81 4.19
CA ARG A 124 -11.32 -17.86 3.10
C ARG A 124 -10.57 -16.54 3.29
N ASP A 125 -9.27 -16.65 3.53
CA ASP A 125 -8.35 -15.55 3.69
C ASP A 125 -7.27 -15.62 2.60
N MET A 126 -6.59 -14.50 2.37
CA MET A 126 -5.55 -14.40 1.36
C MET A 126 -4.43 -15.45 1.53
N PRO A 127 -3.95 -15.80 2.75
CA PRO A 127 -3.02 -16.90 2.96
C PRO A 127 -3.43 -18.22 2.35
N ALA A 128 -4.51 -18.81 2.86
CA ALA A 128 -4.85 -20.17 2.50
C ALA A 128 -5.21 -20.24 1.01
N ILE A 129 -5.84 -19.18 0.48
CA ILE A 129 -6.14 -19.09 -0.96
C ILE A 129 -4.87 -19.05 -1.81
N THR A 130 -3.91 -18.18 -1.48
CA THR A 130 -2.66 -18.07 -2.26
C THR A 130 -1.82 -19.33 -2.15
N GLU A 131 -1.67 -19.91 -0.95
CA GLU A 131 -0.97 -21.18 -0.73
C GLU A 131 -1.55 -22.30 -1.58
N PHE A 132 -2.88 -22.48 -1.53
CA PHE A 132 -3.56 -23.46 -2.35
C PHE A 132 -3.33 -23.25 -3.85
N ILE A 133 -3.44 -22.01 -4.35
CA ILE A 133 -3.15 -21.71 -5.76
C ILE A 133 -1.73 -22.17 -6.13
N ASN A 134 -0.75 -21.93 -5.27
CA ASN A 134 0.63 -22.32 -5.53
C ASN A 134 0.84 -23.82 -5.49
N GLU A 135 0.20 -24.53 -4.58
CA GLU A 135 0.20 -26.00 -4.56
C GLU A 135 -0.33 -26.54 -5.89
N GLN A 136 -1.41 -25.96 -6.40
CA GLN A 136 -1.97 -26.37 -7.69
C GLN A 136 -1.04 -26.04 -8.87
N LEU A 137 -0.38 -24.87 -8.86
CA LEU A 137 0.53 -24.44 -9.93
C LEU A 137 1.87 -25.21 -9.93
N ASN A 138 2.35 -25.66 -8.77
CA ASN A 138 3.68 -26.28 -8.61
C ASN A 138 3.66 -27.82 -8.59
N GLY A 139 2.52 -28.45 -8.91
CA GLY A 139 2.33 -29.90 -8.79
C GLY A 139 3.19 -30.72 -9.77
N ASP A 140 4.42 -31.02 -9.35
CA ASP A 140 5.25 -32.23 -9.58
C ASP A 140 6.49 -32.27 -8.64
N ASN A 141 6.37 -31.80 -7.39
CA ASN A 141 7.37 -32.07 -6.35
C ASN A 141 6.67 -32.42 -5.03
N GLU A 142 6.45 -33.72 -4.81
CA GLU A 142 6.12 -34.26 -3.50
C GLU A 142 7.28 -33.98 -2.53
N ILE A 143 7.03 -33.19 -1.48
CA ILE A 143 7.77 -33.34 -0.22
C ILE A 143 6.82 -34.07 0.74
N PRO A 144 7.08 -35.34 1.07
CA PRO A 144 6.26 -36.08 2.01
C PRO A 144 6.25 -35.36 3.36
N HIS A 145 5.06 -35.05 3.86
CA HIS A 145 4.87 -34.69 5.26
C HIS A 145 5.14 -35.93 6.12
N GLY A 146 6.35 -36.02 6.65
CA GLY A 146 6.73 -36.94 7.72
C GLY A 146 6.55 -36.27 9.06
N GLU A 147 5.70 -36.86 9.90
CA GLU A 147 5.51 -36.53 11.31
C GLU A 147 6.82 -36.62 12.11
N GLY A 148 7.03 -35.63 12.98
CA GLY A 148 7.86 -35.72 14.18
C GLY A 148 9.38 -35.59 14.01
N SER A 149 9.93 -34.45 14.46
CA SER A 149 11.17 -34.42 15.28
C SER A 149 11.48 -33.00 15.75
N GLU A 150 11.11 -32.74 16.99
CA GLU A 150 11.86 -32.03 18.06
C GLU A 150 12.61 -30.72 17.79
N ALA A 151 12.34 -29.79 18.70
CA ALA A 151 13.04 -28.55 18.93
C ALA A 151 14.55 -28.72 19.03
N SER A 152 15.28 -27.89 18.30
CA SER A 152 16.62 -27.47 18.69
C SER A 152 16.88 -26.03 18.27
N ALA A 153 16.82 -25.12 19.24
CA ALA A 153 17.48 -23.82 19.14
C ALA A 153 19.00 -23.99 19.34
N PRO A 154 19.83 -22.95 19.11
CA PRO A 154 20.10 -22.34 17.81
C PRO A 154 21.60 -22.41 17.49
N VAL A 155 21.99 -22.52 16.22
CA VAL A 155 23.36 -22.20 15.79
C VAL A 155 23.31 -21.07 14.79
N VAL A 156 23.78 -19.90 15.22
CA VAL A 156 23.98 -18.72 14.37
C VAL A 156 25.13 -19.03 13.41
N ALA A 157 24.81 -19.41 12.18
CA ALA A 157 25.79 -19.53 11.11
C ALA A 157 26.05 -18.12 10.52
N LYS A 158 27.12 -17.47 10.97
CA LYS A 158 27.66 -16.27 10.30
C LYS A 158 28.27 -16.68 8.94
N GLY A 159 27.91 -15.96 7.87
CA GLY A 159 28.42 -16.14 6.51
C GLY A 159 27.52 -16.92 5.53
N LYS A 160 26.40 -17.48 5.99
CA LYS A 160 25.40 -18.16 5.13
C LYS A 160 24.14 -17.30 5.09
N LEU A 161 23.50 -17.19 3.92
CA LEU A 161 22.19 -16.56 3.77
C LEU A 161 21.27 -17.00 4.92
N VAL A 162 20.83 -16.05 5.73
CA VAL A 162 20.07 -16.34 6.95
C VAL A 162 18.59 -16.49 6.58
N GLU A 163 18.02 -17.65 6.88
CA GLU A 163 16.57 -17.88 6.82
C GLU A 163 15.95 -17.41 8.13
N LEU A 164 15.10 -16.41 8.05
CA LEU A 164 14.43 -15.87 9.23
C LEU A 164 13.10 -16.57 9.46
N THR A 165 12.84 -16.87 10.72
CA THR A 165 11.63 -17.49 11.24
C THR A 165 11.12 -16.68 12.42
N GLU A 166 9.91 -16.98 12.90
CA GLU A 166 9.37 -16.35 14.11
C GLU A 166 10.31 -16.48 15.33
N GLU A 167 10.98 -17.62 15.46
CA GLU A 167 11.86 -17.92 16.60
C GLU A 167 13.16 -17.12 16.57
N ASN A 168 13.70 -16.83 15.39
CA ASN A 168 15.03 -16.24 15.25
C ASN A 168 15.00 -14.77 14.83
N PHE A 169 13.90 -14.26 14.27
CA PHE A 169 13.86 -12.94 13.65
C PHE A 169 14.23 -11.84 14.64
N ALA A 170 13.50 -11.74 15.76
CA ALA A 170 13.67 -10.66 16.73
C ALA A 170 15.11 -10.61 17.30
N LYS A 171 15.67 -11.78 17.62
CA LYS A 171 17.04 -11.91 18.11
C LYS A 171 18.08 -11.64 17.02
N HIS A 172 17.79 -12.04 15.78
CA HIS A 172 18.71 -11.85 14.68
C HIS A 172 18.85 -10.37 14.37
N VAL A 173 17.73 -9.64 14.26
CA VAL A 173 17.75 -8.23 13.86
C VAL A 173 18.04 -7.26 15.01
N SER A 174 18.05 -7.69 16.28
CA SER A 174 18.12 -6.80 17.44
C SER A 174 19.40 -5.97 17.55
N SER A 175 20.46 -6.33 16.83
CA SER A 175 21.75 -5.64 16.87
C SER A 175 22.54 -5.81 15.58
N GLY A 176 23.14 -4.72 15.09
CA GLY A 176 23.95 -4.69 13.87
C GLY A 176 23.11 -4.42 12.62
N ASN A 177 23.75 -4.59 11.45
CA ASN A 177 23.13 -4.31 10.17
C ASN A 177 22.60 -5.57 9.48
N HIS A 178 21.38 -5.49 8.96
CA HIS A 178 20.70 -6.60 8.29
C HIS A 178 20.06 -6.11 7.01
N PHE A 179 20.44 -6.71 5.88
CA PHE A 179 19.72 -6.52 4.62
C PHE A 179 18.81 -7.72 4.40
N VAL A 180 17.50 -7.49 4.53
CA VAL A 180 16.50 -8.55 4.62
C VAL A 180 15.56 -8.52 3.42
N LYS A 181 15.45 -9.67 2.73
CA LYS A 181 14.46 -9.90 1.67
C LYS A 181 13.17 -10.47 2.25
N PHE A 182 12.12 -9.66 2.29
CA PHE A 182 10.76 -10.08 2.58
C PHE A 182 10.12 -10.57 1.28
N TYR A 183 9.79 -11.86 1.21
CA TYR A 183 9.33 -12.50 -0.03
C TYR A 183 8.13 -13.40 0.18
N ALA A 184 7.59 -13.86 -0.94
CA ALA A 184 6.68 -15.00 -1.00
C ALA A 184 7.25 -16.01 -2.01
N PRO A 185 7.21 -17.34 -1.75
CA PRO A 185 7.81 -18.35 -2.63
C PRO A 185 7.27 -18.34 -4.06
N TRP A 186 6.00 -17.95 -4.20
CA TRP A 186 5.26 -17.88 -5.45
C TRP A 186 5.44 -16.58 -6.24
N CYS A 187 6.03 -15.57 -5.61
CA CYS A 187 6.22 -14.29 -6.26
C CYS A 187 7.32 -14.43 -7.33
N SER A 188 6.94 -14.35 -8.61
CA SER A 188 7.88 -14.47 -9.74
C SER A 188 9.03 -13.46 -9.66
N HIS A 189 8.77 -12.22 -9.21
CA HIS A 189 9.81 -11.22 -8.95
C HIS A 189 10.78 -11.63 -7.83
N CYS A 190 10.32 -12.42 -6.87
CA CYS A 190 11.09 -12.94 -5.74
C CYS A 190 11.95 -14.13 -6.16
N GLN A 191 11.40 -15.00 -6.99
CA GLN A 191 12.10 -16.13 -7.61
C GLN A 191 13.22 -15.63 -8.52
N ARG A 192 12.95 -14.64 -9.39
CA ARG A 192 13.99 -14.02 -10.23
C ARG A 192 15.11 -13.37 -9.42
N LEU A 193 14.79 -12.79 -8.26
CA LEU A 193 15.79 -12.19 -7.37
C LEU A 193 16.55 -13.23 -6.53
N ALA A 194 15.99 -14.41 -6.29
CA ALA A 194 16.58 -15.43 -5.42
C ALA A 194 18.04 -15.76 -5.74
N PRO A 195 18.44 -16.08 -7.00
CA PRO A 195 19.82 -16.41 -7.31
C PRO A 195 20.78 -15.22 -7.06
N THR A 196 20.38 -14.01 -7.40
CA THR A 196 21.18 -12.80 -7.14
C THR A 196 21.32 -12.52 -5.65
N TRP A 197 20.27 -12.78 -4.86
CA TRP A 197 20.29 -12.62 -3.40
C TRP A 197 21.23 -13.62 -2.72
N GLU A 198 21.22 -14.88 -3.17
CA GLU A 198 22.15 -15.92 -2.72
C GLU A 198 23.59 -15.60 -3.10
N GLN A 199 23.79 -15.09 -4.31
CA GLN A 199 25.11 -14.63 -4.77
C GLN A 199 25.62 -13.45 -3.92
N LEU A 200 24.76 -12.48 -3.59
CA LEU A 200 25.11 -11.36 -2.71
C LEU A 200 25.54 -11.86 -1.32
N ALA A 201 24.76 -12.76 -0.71
CA ALA A 201 25.09 -13.36 0.57
C ALA A 201 26.45 -14.09 0.54
N LYS A 202 26.73 -14.82 -0.55
CA LYS A 202 28.02 -15.49 -0.75
C LYS A 202 29.18 -14.50 -0.92
N THR A 203 28.99 -13.42 -1.66
CA THR A 203 30.01 -12.37 -1.85
C THR A 203 30.36 -11.68 -0.53
N LEU A 204 29.38 -11.50 0.36
CA LEU A 204 29.53 -10.80 1.63
C LEU A 204 29.72 -11.76 2.82
N GLN A 205 29.98 -13.05 2.59
CA GLN A 205 30.07 -14.05 3.65
C GLN A 205 31.14 -13.77 4.72
N ASN A 206 32.17 -12.98 4.36
CA ASN A 206 33.26 -12.58 5.24
C ASN A 206 33.13 -11.13 5.76
N GLU A 207 32.04 -10.43 5.42
CA GLU A 207 31.76 -9.09 5.92
C GLU A 207 31.00 -9.21 7.25
N GLU A 208 31.68 -8.97 8.37
CA GLU A 208 31.06 -9.12 9.69
C GLU A 208 30.11 -7.97 10.04
N ALA A 209 30.21 -6.84 9.34
CA ALA A 209 29.41 -5.66 9.63
C ALA A 209 27.96 -5.75 9.15
N VAL A 210 27.61 -6.73 8.29
CA VAL A 210 26.25 -6.90 7.75
C VAL A 210 25.85 -8.37 7.63
N SER A 211 24.58 -8.66 7.85
CA SER A 211 23.97 -9.93 7.50
C SER A 211 23.05 -9.81 6.28
N ILE A 212 23.07 -10.83 5.41
CA ILE A 212 22.10 -10.96 4.31
C ILE A 212 21.10 -12.05 4.69
N ALA A 213 19.83 -11.67 4.77
CA ALA A 213 18.77 -12.55 5.26
C ALA A 213 17.54 -12.53 4.35
N LYS A 214 16.63 -13.48 4.56
CA LYS A 214 15.31 -13.51 3.92
C LYS A 214 14.26 -14.05 4.87
N ILE A 215 13.01 -13.63 4.68
CA ILE A 215 11.86 -14.09 5.44
C ILE A 215 10.67 -14.35 4.51
N ASP A 216 10.02 -15.49 4.70
CA ASP A 216 8.80 -15.85 4.00
C ASP A 216 7.58 -15.20 4.66
N CYS A 217 7.00 -14.22 3.99
CA CYS A 217 5.82 -13.50 4.45
C CYS A 217 4.51 -14.23 4.20
N THR A 218 4.51 -15.38 3.52
CA THR A 218 3.32 -16.23 3.48
C THR A 218 3.16 -16.99 4.79
N VAL A 219 4.29 -17.35 5.42
CA VAL A 219 4.38 -18.05 6.70
C VAL A 219 4.37 -17.07 7.87
N TYR A 220 5.25 -16.06 7.87
CA TYR A 220 5.50 -15.16 9.00
C TYR A 220 4.85 -13.78 8.83
N ARG A 221 3.53 -13.77 8.59
CA ARG A 221 2.76 -12.56 8.27
C ARG A 221 2.82 -11.45 9.33
N PRO A 222 2.68 -11.72 10.64
CA PRO A 222 2.71 -10.66 11.64
C PRO A 222 4.03 -9.89 11.57
N ILE A 223 5.16 -10.59 11.47
CA ILE A 223 6.49 -9.97 11.31
C ILE A 223 6.53 -9.12 10.04
N CYS A 224 6.04 -9.63 8.91
CA CYS A 224 6.01 -8.85 7.68
C CYS A 224 5.07 -7.63 7.73
N GLN A 225 3.96 -7.72 8.47
CA GLN A 225 3.04 -6.61 8.70
C GLN A 225 3.64 -5.55 9.62
N ASP A 226 4.34 -5.96 10.68
CA ASP A 226 5.06 -5.08 11.60
C ASP A 226 6.14 -4.26 10.87
N PHE A 227 6.75 -4.84 9.84
CA PHE A 227 7.70 -4.16 8.95
C PHE A 227 7.03 -3.46 7.76
N GLU A 228 5.70 -3.41 7.73
CA GLU A 228 4.83 -2.78 6.73
C GLU A 228 5.10 -3.28 5.30
N VAL A 229 5.32 -4.58 5.13
CA VAL A 229 5.50 -5.20 3.82
C VAL A 229 4.15 -5.29 3.12
N LYS A 230 3.98 -4.46 2.09
CA LYS A 230 2.73 -4.39 1.28
C LYS A 230 2.83 -5.10 -0.08
N GLY A 231 3.97 -5.67 -0.40
CA GLY A 231 4.21 -6.33 -1.69
C GLY A 231 5.60 -6.94 -1.78
N TYR A 232 5.78 -7.88 -2.71
CA TYR A 232 6.96 -8.73 -2.77
C TYR A 232 7.72 -8.62 -4.10
N PRO A 233 9.06 -8.79 -4.09
CA PRO A 233 9.90 -8.78 -2.90
C PRO A 233 10.02 -7.35 -2.37
N THR A 234 10.06 -7.20 -1.05
CA THR A 234 10.44 -5.96 -0.38
C THR A 234 11.80 -6.18 0.28
N LEU A 235 12.75 -5.30 0.00
CA LEU A 235 14.12 -5.39 0.49
C LEU A 235 14.31 -4.27 1.50
N LEU A 236 14.58 -4.61 2.77
CA LEU A 236 14.73 -3.63 3.84
C LEU A 236 16.13 -3.69 4.44
N TRP A 237 16.72 -2.53 4.66
CA TRP A 237 17.82 -2.37 5.61
C TRP A 237 17.24 -2.21 7.01
N ILE A 238 17.68 -3.06 7.92
CA ILE A 238 17.29 -3.08 9.32
C ILE A 238 18.56 -2.93 10.15
N GLU A 239 18.53 -2.02 11.11
CA GLU A 239 19.64 -1.74 12.02
C GLU A 239 19.11 -1.73 13.45
N ASP A 240 19.69 -2.54 14.32
CA ASP A 240 19.31 -2.66 15.73
C ASP A 240 17.78 -2.81 15.95
N GLY A 241 17.17 -3.67 15.12
CA GLY A 241 15.75 -4.01 15.13
C GLY A 241 14.85 -3.00 14.44
N LYS A 242 15.39 -1.87 13.96
CA LYS A 242 14.63 -0.79 13.34
C LYS A 242 14.75 -0.87 11.82
N LYS A 243 13.61 -0.77 11.15
CA LYS A 243 13.54 -0.56 9.69
C LYS A 243 14.11 0.83 9.36
N ILE A 244 15.26 0.87 8.70
CA ILE A 244 15.94 2.10 8.31
C ILE A 244 15.51 2.55 6.92
N GLU A 245 15.63 1.66 5.93
CA GLU A 245 15.35 2.01 4.53
C GLU A 245 14.73 0.83 3.79
N LYS A 246 13.80 1.14 2.87
CA LYS A 246 13.36 0.21 1.83
C LYS A 246 14.18 0.45 0.57
N TYR A 247 14.96 -0.54 0.14
CA TYR A 247 15.70 -0.47 -1.10
C TYR A 247 14.76 -0.47 -2.32
N SER A 248 14.95 0.49 -3.22
CA SER A 248 14.15 0.66 -4.44
C SER A 248 15.00 0.74 -5.72
N GLY A 249 16.28 0.42 -5.65
CA GLY A 249 17.18 0.41 -6.80
C GLY A 249 17.08 -0.87 -7.66
N SER A 250 17.93 -0.94 -8.68
CA SER A 250 18.05 -2.10 -9.55
C SER A 250 18.52 -3.34 -8.79
N ARG A 251 17.93 -4.51 -9.07
CA ARG A 251 18.18 -5.73 -8.29
C ARG A 251 19.35 -6.57 -8.81
N GLY A 252 20.29 -5.94 -9.52
CA GLY A 252 21.51 -6.59 -10.00
C GLY A 252 22.51 -6.79 -8.85
N HIS A 253 23.44 -7.73 -9.03
CA HIS A 253 24.42 -8.08 -8.01
C HIS A 253 25.30 -6.88 -7.63
N ASP A 254 25.79 -6.15 -8.63
CA ASP A 254 26.68 -4.99 -8.43
C ASP A 254 25.97 -3.84 -7.71
N GLU A 255 24.72 -3.53 -8.07
CA GLU A 255 23.95 -2.45 -7.42
C GLU A 255 23.57 -2.80 -5.98
N LEU A 256 23.22 -4.06 -5.70
CA LEU A 256 22.95 -4.51 -4.35
C LEU A 256 24.23 -4.49 -3.50
N GLN A 257 25.38 -4.89 -4.06
CA GLN A 257 26.66 -4.80 -3.35
C GLN A 257 27.07 -3.35 -3.10
N ALA A 258 26.88 -2.46 -4.07
CA ALA A 258 27.14 -1.03 -3.92
C ALA A 258 26.25 -0.40 -2.84
N TYR A 259 24.98 -0.82 -2.78
CA TYR A 259 24.05 -0.40 -1.74
C TYR A 259 24.53 -0.82 -0.35
N VAL A 260 24.92 -2.08 -0.16
CA VAL A 260 25.45 -2.57 1.12
C VAL A 260 26.69 -1.77 1.55
N LYS A 261 27.64 -1.53 0.62
CA LYS A 261 28.84 -0.71 0.91
C LYS A 261 28.49 0.72 1.30
N LYS A 262 27.50 1.33 0.65
CA LYS A 262 27.01 2.67 0.98
C LYS A 262 26.44 2.70 2.39
N MET A 263 25.60 1.74 2.75
CA MET A 263 24.99 1.68 4.08
C MET A 263 26.06 1.49 5.16
N LEU A 264 27.03 0.59 4.95
CA LEU A 264 28.15 0.37 5.88
C LEU A 264 29.13 1.54 5.98
N GLY A 265 29.32 2.30 4.89
CA GLY A 265 30.19 3.48 4.87
C GLY A 265 29.56 4.75 5.46
N SER A 266 28.31 4.66 5.91
CA SER A 266 27.60 5.79 6.53
C SER A 266 28.05 6.05 7.98
N ASP A 267 28.83 5.13 8.58
CA ASP A 267 29.33 5.21 9.97
C ASP A 267 30.66 5.99 10.11
N GLY A 268 30.80 7.11 9.39
CA GLY A 268 32.08 7.79 9.25
C GLY A 268 32.06 9.31 9.27
N ASN A 269 31.06 9.98 9.87
CA ASN A 269 31.33 11.31 10.46
C ASN A 269 30.26 11.80 11.46
N GLN A 270 30.71 11.80 12.73
CA GLN A 270 30.37 12.68 13.86
C GLN A 270 29.01 12.57 14.57
N GLU A 271 29.08 11.86 15.69
CA GLU A 271 28.34 12.10 16.92
C GLU A 271 28.81 13.41 17.59
N ALA A 272 27.88 14.22 18.06
CA ALA A 272 28.08 15.07 19.25
C ALA A 272 26.73 15.25 19.95
N ALA A 273 26.54 14.50 21.03
CA ALA A 273 25.53 14.76 22.03
C ALA A 273 25.92 16.00 22.86
N ALA A 274 24.97 16.91 23.11
CA ALA A 274 24.90 17.66 24.36
C ALA A 274 23.52 18.34 24.50
N THR A 275 22.90 18.06 25.64
CA THR A 275 21.77 18.76 26.24
C THR A 275 22.10 20.22 26.57
N GLU A 276 21.11 21.10 26.35
CA GLU A 276 20.63 22.23 27.19
C GLU A 276 20.30 23.53 26.40
N LYS A 277 19.09 24.05 26.68
CA LYS A 277 18.55 25.39 26.34
C LYS A 277 19.29 26.47 27.19
N PRO A 278 19.14 27.81 26.99
CA PRO A 278 18.53 28.62 25.92
C PRO A 278 19.44 29.77 25.40
N ALA A 279 18.90 30.59 24.49
CA ALA A 279 19.22 31.99 24.17
C ALA A 279 20.17 32.31 23.00
N SER A 280 19.58 33.10 22.09
CA SER A 280 20.13 34.16 21.23
C SER A 280 21.25 33.85 20.25
N GLY A 281 20.94 33.99 18.96
CA GLY A 281 21.91 34.21 17.90
C GLY A 281 21.36 33.82 16.54
N GLU A 282 20.87 34.80 15.80
CA GLU A 282 20.47 34.70 14.39
C GLU A 282 21.52 33.96 13.55
N ASN A 283 21.06 32.98 12.76
CA ASN A 283 21.61 32.78 11.43
C ASN A 283 20.55 32.14 10.53
N ASP A 284 20.21 32.87 9.47
CA ASP A 284 19.20 32.60 8.45
C ASP A 284 19.39 31.24 7.77
N LYS A 285 18.66 30.22 8.24
CA LYS A 285 18.18 29.15 7.38
C LYS A 285 16.67 29.23 7.37
N LEU A 286 16.11 29.53 6.20
CA LEU A 286 14.68 29.52 5.92
C LEU A 286 14.14 28.11 6.17
N GLN A 287 13.69 27.86 7.40
CA GLN A 287 13.23 26.56 7.84
C GLN A 287 11.71 26.50 7.81
N VAL A 288 11.17 25.34 7.41
CA VAL A 288 9.75 25.01 7.56
C VAL A 288 9.30 25.30 8.98
N LEU A 289 8.24 26.10 9.12
CA LEU A 289 7.72 26.52 10.42
C LEU A 289 7.18 25.31 11.19
N GLN A 290 7.77 25.01 12.34
CA GLN A 290 7.24 24.00 13.24
C GLN A 290 6.08 24.61 14.05
N LEU A 291 4.89 24.04 13.87
CA LEU A 291 3.72 24.42 14.64
C LEU A 291 3.43 23.40 15.74
N THR A 292 2.92 23.93 16.85
CA THR A 292 2.42 23.20 18.00
C THR A 292 1.02 23.70 18.38
N GLY A 293 0.32 22.99 19.27
CA GLY A 293 -0.97 23.44 19.80
C GLY A 293 -0.97 24.89 20.31
N ASP A 294 0.14 25.35 20.88
CA ASP A 294 0.26 26.68 21.49
C ASP A 294 0.40 27.83 20.48
N ASN A 295 0.94 27.58 19.29
CA ASN A 295 1.22 28.62 18.29
C ASN A 295 0.38 28.50 17.02
N PHE A 296 -0.33 27.39 16.84
CA PHE A 296 -1.04 27.07 15.60
C PHE A 296 -2.04 28.15 15.17
N GLU A 297 -2.98 28.51 16.03
CA GLU A 297 -4.06 29.47 15.70
C GLU A 297 -3.51 30.83 15.29
N LYS A 298 -2.56 31.36 16.08
CA LYS A 298 -1.90 32.63 15.77
C LYS A 298 -1.11 32.55 14.46
N SER A 299 -0.47 31.42 14.20
CA SER A 299 0.31 31.21 12.98
C SER A 299 -0.56 31.10 11.73
N VAL A 300 -1.81 30.65 11.81
CA VAL A 300 -2.71 30.53 10.64
C VAL A 300 -3.68 31.70 10.47
N ALA A 301 -3.82 32.58 11.48
CA ALA A 301 -4.82 33.66 11.53
C ALA A 301 -4.73 34.69 10.39
N GLU A 302 -3.52 34.99 9.90
CA GLU A 302 -3.31 36.01 8.85
C GLU A 302 -2.50 35.44 7.68
N GLY A 303 -2.89 35.81 6.45
CA GLY A 303 -2.22 35.39 5.22
C GLY A 303 -2.49 33.94 4.86
N VAL A 304 -1.58 33.33 4.10
CA VAL A 304 -1.68 31.92 3.67
C VAL A 304 -0.65 31.08 4.41
N THR A 305 -1.10 29.97 5.00
CA THR A 305 -0.23 28.97 5.65
C THR A 305 -0.55 27.60 5.08
N PHE A 306 0.45 26.89 4.54
CA PHE A 306 0.30 25.52 4.10
C PHE A 306 0.92 24.57 5.13
N VAL A 307 0.11 23.70 5.71
CA VAL A 307 0.51 22.87 6.86
C VAL A 307 0.55 21.40 6.47
N LYS A 308 1.69 20.74 6.73
CA LYS A 308 1.85 19.29 6.69
C LYS A 308 1.64 18.69 8.09
N PHE A 309 0.54 17.98 8.28
CA PHE A 309 0.31 17.14 9.46
C PHE A 309 1.00 15.80 9.24
N TYR A 310 1.89 15.40 10.14
CA TYR A 310 2.72 14.22 9.97
C TYR A 310 2.98 13.46 11.25
N ALA A 311 3.52 12.26 11.10
CA ALA A 311 4.19 11.51 12.14
C ALA A 311 5.68 11.37 11.80
N PRO A 312 6.62 11.51 12.75
CA PRO A 312 8.06 11.38 12.49
C PRO A 312 8.42 10.01 11.91
N TRP A 313 7.66 8.97 12.28
CA TRP A 313 7.81 7.59 11.81
C TRP A 313 7.07 7.30 10.49
N CYS A 314 6.29 8.23 9.95
CA CYS A 314 5.53 8.02 8.72
C CYS A 314 6.45 8.14 7.49
N GLY A 315 6.67 7.03 6.79
CA GLY A 315 7.55 7.00 5.61
C GLY A 315 7.07 7.88 4.44
N HIS A 316 5.76 8.05 4.26
CA HIS A 316 5.21 8.96 3.25
C HIS A 316 5.52 10.43 3.61
N CYS A 317 5.58 10.74 4.90
CA CYS A 317 5.86 12.07 5.44
C CYS A 317 7.33 12.44 5.32
N GLN A 318 8.20 11.47 5.57
CA GLN A 318 9.65 11.58 5.38
C GLN A 318 10.00 11.74 3.90
N LYS A 319 9.38 10.97 2.99
CA LYS A 319 9.55 11.13 1.53
C LYS A 319 9.09 12.50 1.02
N LEU A 320 8.04 13.06 1.62
CA LEU A 320 7.57 14.41 1.30
C LEU A 320 8.45 15.51 1.90
N SER A 321 9.20 15.26 3.00
CA SER A 321 10.04 16.27 3.66
C SER A 321 10.97 17.05 2.73
N PRO A 322 11.81 16.43 1.87
CA PRO A 322 12.69 17.21 0.99
C PRO A 322 11.91 18.07 -0.03
N VAL A 323 10.77 17.59 -0.52
CA VAL A 323 9.88 18.36 -1.41
C VAL A 323 9.23 19.52 -0.64
N TRP A 324 8.85 19.29 0.62
CA TRP A 324 8.26 20.29 1.51
C TRP A 324 9.25 21.39 1.88
N ASP A 325 10.52 21.02 2.10
CA ASP A 325 11.62 21.97 2.35
C ASP A 325 11.88 22.81 1.09
N GLN A 326 11.95 22.20 -0.09
CA GLN A 326 12.05 22.92 -1.38
C GLN A 326 10.87 23.86 -1.64
N LEU A 327 9.65 23.45 -1.25
CA LEU A 327 8.48 24.31 -1.31
C LEU A 327 8.62 25.52 -0.39
N ALA A 328 9.12 25.33 0.84
CA ALA A 328 9.37 26.42 1.78
C ALA A 328 10.40 27.42 1.27
N GLU A 329 11.48 26.95 0.65
CA GLU A 329 12.48 27.82 0.01
C GLU A 329 11.86 28.65 -1.11
N LYS A 330 11.10 28.00 -2.00
CA LYS A 330 10.49 28.65 -3.17
C LYS A 330 9.42 29.67 -2.80
N MET A 331 8.60 29.38 -1.79
CA MET A 331 7.48 30.24 -1.40
C MET A 331 7.88 31.41 -0.48
N HIS A 332 9.07 31.37 0.12
CA HIS A 332 9.63 32.51 0.86
C HIS A 332 10.11 33.67 -0.02
N SER A 333 10.28 33.44 -1.34
CA SER A 333 10.94 34.39 -2.25
C SER A 333 9.95 35.31 -3.02
N GLY A 334 8.68 35.35 -2.64
CA GLY A 334 7.62 36.11 -3.32
C GLY A 334 7.13 37.35 -2.56
N GLU A 335 6.49 38.29 -3.25
CA GLU A 335 5.96 39.55 -2.69
C GLU A 335 4.87 39.36 -1.63
N LYS A 336 4.15 38.24 -1.67
CA LYS A 336 3.16 37.80 -0.67
C LYS A 336 3.62 36.44 -0.12
N PRO A 337 4.47 36.39 0.91
CA PRO A 337 5.11 35.15 1.35
C PRO A 337 4.08 34.18 1.93
N VAL A 338 4.12 32.93 1.46
CA VAL A 338 3.32 31.84 2.02
C VAL A 338 4.11 31.15 3.12
N LYS A 339 3.50 30.96 4.29
CA LYS A 339 4.11 30.21 5.39
C LYS A 339 4.00 28.71 5.10
N ILE A 340 5.13 28.03 4.94
CA ILE A 340 5.17 26.57 4.83
C ILE A 340 5.49 25.99 6.20
N ALA A 341 4.59 25.16 6.72
CA ALA A 341 4.59 24.71 8.10
C ALA A 341 4.40 23.19 8.23
N LYS A 342 4.73 22.65 9.41
CA LYS A 342 4.53 21.23 9.76
C LYS A 342 4.07 21.07 11.21
N VAL A 343 3.22 20.07 11.45
CA VAL A 343 2.71 19.68 12.79
C VAL A 343 2.98 18.19 12.99
N ASP A 344 3.71 17.84 14.05
CA ASP A 344 3.89 16.44 14.46
C ASP A 344 2.69 16.00 15.30
N CYS A 345 1.83 15.16 14.75
CA CYS A 345 0.63 14.66 15.41
C CYS A 345 0.87 13.55 16.45
N THR A 346 2.12 13.10 16.58
CA THR A 346 2.52 12.08 17.56
C THR A 346 2.97 12.70 18.89
N SER A 347 3.41 13.97 18.86
CA SER A 347 3.75 14.74 20.06
C SER A 347 2.53 14.95 20.94
N ALA A 348 2.69 14.78 22.25
CA ALA A 348 1.60 14.90 23.22
C ALA A 348 0.90 16.27 23.18
N GLU A 349 1.65 17.34 22.92
CA GLU A 349 1.15 18.72 22.83
C GLU A 349 0.29 18.99 21.58
N ASN A 350 0.38 18.12 20.57
CA ASN A 350 -0.29 18.28 19.28
C ASN A 350 -1.45 17.30 19.06
N LYS A 351 -1.62 16.29 19.92
CA LYS A 351 -2.68 15.27 19.79
C LYS A 351 -4.06 15.91 19.67
N LYS A 352 -4.38 16.87 20.56
CA LYS A 352 -5.67 17.57 20.52
C LYS A 352 -5.84 18.37 19.23
N LEU A 353 -4.80 19.12 18.83
CA LEU A 353 -4.80 19.87 17.59
C LEU A 353 -5.08 18.96 16.38
N CYS A 354 -4.39 17.83 16.25
CA CYS A 354 -4.58 16.94 15.09
C CYS A 354 -5.95 16.24 15.07
N VAL A 355 -6.54 15.96 16.24
CA VAL A 355 -7.92 15.47 16.34
C VAL A 355 -8.91 16.57 15.94
N ASP A 356 -8.74 17.80 16.42
CA ASP A 356 -9.61 18.93 16.08
C ASP A 356 -9.52 19.27 14.58
N GLN A 357 -8.33 19.10 13.99
CA GLN A 357 -8.10 19.24 12.55
C GLN A 357 -8.50 18.00 11.74
N GLN A 358 -9.10 16.97 12.36
CA GLN A 358 -9.61 15.76 11.70
C GLN A 358 -8.56 15.04 10.85
N VAL A 359 -7.34 14.90 11.36
CA VAL A 359 -6.26 14.19 10.66
C VAL A 359 -6.43 12.68 10.83
N GLU A 360 -6.87 12.00 9.77
CA GLU A 360 -7.13 10.54 9.78
C GLU A 360 -5.94 9.70 9.28
N GLY A 361 -4.98 10.34 8.60
CA GLY A 361 -3.82 9.68 8.02
C GLY A 361 -2.64 10.65 7.86
N TYR A 362 -1.48 10.10 7.46
CA TYR A 362 -0.27 10.90 7.31
C TYR A 362 0.47 10.64 5.98
N PRO A 363 1.05 11.66 5.34
CA PRO A 363 0.84 13.08 5.63
C PRO A 363 -0.54 13.54 5.13
N THR A 364 -1.19 14.41 5.90
CA THR A 364 -2.39 15.16 5.50
C THR A 364 -2.01 16.62 5.36
N LEU A 365 -2.46 17.26 4.29
CA LEU A 365 -2.01 18.57 3.85
C LEU A 365 -3.20 19.53 3.79
N PHE A 366 -3.15 20.63 4.54
CA PHE A 366 -4.20 21.66 4.55
C PHE A 366 -3.61 23.05 4.34
N ALA A 367 -4.19 23.82 3.43
CA ALA A 367 -3.99 25.26 3.37
C ALA A 367 -4.94 25.99 4.32
N TYR A 368 -4.46 27.09 4.91
CA TYR A 368 -5.23 28.01 5.73
C TYR A 368 -5.10 29.40 5.14
N LYS A 369 -6.22 30.09 4.93
CA LYS A 369 -6.27 31.46 4.43
C LYS A 369 -6.99 32.32 5.45
N ASN A 370 -6.26 33.26 6.08
CA ASN A 370 -6.79 34.16 7.11
C ASN A 370 -7.57 33.41 8.22
N GLY A 371 -7.00 32.32 8.73
CA GLY A 371 -7.61 31.47 9.75
C GLY A 371 -8.55 30.39 9.22
N GLU A 372 -9.02 30.48 7.97
CA GLU A 372 -9.97 29.52 7.40
C GLU A 372 -9.26 28.33 6.76
N ARG A 373 -9.55 27.12 7.27
CA ARG A 373 -9.07 25.85 6.72
C ARG A 373 -9.72 25.56 5.37
N GLN A 374 -8.91 25.27 4.36
CA GLN A 374 -9.34 24.84 3.04
C GLN A 374 -9.57 23.32 3.00
N SER A 375 -10.08 22.79 1.88
CA SER A 375 -10.20 21.34 1.68
C SER A 375 -8.83 20.65 1.77
N GLU A 376 -8.83 19.36 2.13
CA GLU A 376 -7.60 18.55 2.09
C GLU A 376 -7.03 18.56 0.68
N TYR A 377 -5.70 18.64 0.58
CA TYR A 377 -4.99 18.44 -0.67
C TYR A 377 -4.69 16.95 -0.86
N ASP A 378 -5.34 16.34 -1.84
CA ASP A 378 -5.31 14.90 -2.16
C ASP A 378 -4.58 14.58 -3.49
N ASP A 379 -4.14 15.60 -4.21
CA ASP A 379 -3.38 15.50 -5.45
C ASP A 379 -1.90 15.04 -5.24
N SER A 380 -1.17 14.92 -6.36
CA SER A 380 0.23 14.50 -6.42
C SER A 380 1.16 15.40 -5.57
N ARG A 381 1.92 14.78 -4.67
CA ARG A 381 2.85 15.46 -3.74
C ARG A 381 4.19 15.87 -4.37
N SER A 382 4.19 16.14 -5.68
CA SER A 382 5.36 16.63 -6.39
C SER A 382 5.53 18.14 -6.23
N LEU A 383 6.77 18.65 -6.29
CA LEU A 383 7.02 20.09 -6.13
C LEU A 383 6.20 20.97 -7.11
N PRO A 384 6.08 20.66 -8.42
CA PRO A 384 5.30 21.47 -9.35
C PRO A 384 3.83 21.58 -8.96
N GLU A 385 3.21 20.47 -8.54
CA GLU A 385 1.80 20.41 -8.18
C GLU A 385 1.52 21.15 -6.87
N LEU A 386 2.39 21.00 -5.86
CA LEU A 386 2.27 21.73 -4.59
C LEU A 386 2.41 23.25 -4.79
N VAL A 387 3.32 23.69 -5.66
CA VAL A 387 3.47 25.09 -6.05
C VAL A 387 2.23 25.60 -6.78
N SER A 388 1.75 24.84 -7.78
CA SER A 388 0.55 25.17 -8.55
C SER A 388 -0.67 25.34 -7.62
N TYR A 389 -0.87 24.40 -6.71
CA TYR A 389 -1.96 24.45 -5.72
C TYR A 389 -1.87 25.69 -4.84
N ILE A 390 -0.72 25.91 -4.18
CA ILE A 390 -0.64 26.97 -3.17
C ILE A 390 -0.66 28.37 -3.80
N SER A 391 -0.21 28.51 -5.05
CA SER A 391 -0.23 29.77 -5.79
C SER A 391 -1.65 30.29 -6.04
N LYS A 392 -2.67 29.39 -6.08
CA LYS A 392 -4.09 29.78 -6.20
C LYS A 392 -4.57 30.69 -5.06
N PHE A 393 -3.93 30.60 -3.90
CA PHE A 393 -4.32 31.35 -2.70
C PHE A 393 -3.62 32.71 -2.56
N VAL A 394 -2.57 32.96 -3.36
CA VAL A 394 -1.73 34.16 -3.28
C VAL A 394 -2.23 35.30 -4.17
N GLY A 395 -3.11 34.98 -5.13
CA GLY A 395 -3.71 35.94 -6.07
C GLY A 395 -2.72 36.37 -7.17
N HIS A 396 -3.11 36.17 -8.43
CA HIS A 396 -2.52 36.90 -9.53
C HIS A 396 -2.97 38.36 -9.40
N ASP A 397 -2.03 39.29 -9.25
CA ASP A 397 -2.33 40.67 -9.60
C ASP A 397 -2.60 40.66 -11.12
N GLU A 398 -3.85 40.90 -11.51
CA GLU A 398 -4.20 41.29 -12.87
C GLU A 398 -3.52 42.64 -13.13
N LEU A 399 -2.60 42.66 -14.10
CA LEU A 399 -2.19 43.87 -14.80
C LEU A 399 -3.24 44.25 -15.84
#